data_AF-A0A2N5YJR6-F1
#
_entry.id   AF-A0A2N5YJR6-F1
#
_cell.length_a   1.000
_cell.length_b   1.000
_cell.length_c   1.000
_cell.angle_alpha   90.00
_cell.angle_beta   90.00
_cell.angle_gamma   90.00
#
_symmetry.space_group_name_H-M   'P 1'
#
loop_
_entity.id
_entity.type
_entity.pdbx_description
1 polymer ?
#
loop_
_entity_poly.entity_id
_entity_poly.type
_entity_poly.pdbx_seq_one_letter_code
_entity_poly.pdbx_strand_id
1 'polypeptide(L)'
;STKRGDYYLTITESKKRFNKDGSHYFEKHKLFLYKEDFDKFADGLHETVEYIKENQQPLDPPENYSESGESEESNEFTNVDFEDLEDKN
;
A
#
# COMPACT_ATOMS: atom_id res chain seq x y z
N SER A 1 5.83 13.69 13.03
CA SER A 1 5.23 14.67 13.95
C SER A 1 5.55 16.07 13.44
N THR A 2 4.56 16.96 13.35
CA THR A 2 4.77 18.37 12.95
C THR A 2 5.48 19.13 14.07
N LYS A 3 5.94 20.36 13.80
CA LYS A 3 6.55 21.23 14.82
C LYS A 3 5.65 21.50 16.05
N ARG A 4 4.35 21.17 15.98
CA ARG A 4 3.36 21.34 17.05
C ARG A 4 3.03 20.04 17.80
N GLY A 5 3.67 18.92 17.47
CA GLY A 5 3.42 17.61 18.09
C GLY A 5 2.37 16.76 17.37
N ASP A 6 1.67 17.30 16.37
CA ASP A 6 0.62 16.57 15.66
C ASP A 6 1.20 15.44 14.79
N TYR A 7 0.52 14.30 14.79
CA TYR A 7 0.84 13.17 13.91
C TYR A 7 0.22 13.40 12.53
N TYR A 8 0.94 12.97 11.50
CA TYR A 8 0.50 13.01 10.11
C TYR A 8 1.00 11.74 9.42
N LEU A 9 0.30 11.33 8.38
CA LEU A 9 0.65 10.16 7.57
C LEU A 9 1.38 10.63 6.30
N THR A 10 2.38 9.88 5.86
CA THR A 10 2.97 10.03 4.53
C THR A 10 2.81 8.71 3.79
N ILE A 11 2.12 8.75 2.65
CA ILE A 11 1.95 7.60 1.77
C ILE A 11 2.85 7.80 0.57
N THR A 12 3.68 6.81 0.26
CA THR A 12 4.56 6.84 -0.92
C THR A 12 4.34 5.62 -1.79
N GLU A 13 4.26 5.83 -3.10
CA GLU A 13 4.26 4.79 -4.12
C GLU A 13 5.46 5.01 -5.04
N SER A 14 6.16 3.94 -5.42
CA SER A 14 7.23 4.00 -6.42
C SER A 14 6.94 3.00 -7.52
N LYS A 15 6.51 3.50 -8.67
CA LYS A 15 6.13 2.71 -9.83
C LYS A 15 7.28 2.62 -10.82
N LYS A 16 7.78 1.42 -11.06
CA LYS A 16 8.78 1.18 -12.10
C LYS A 16 8.15 1.33 -13.48
N ARG A 17 8.71 2.18 -14.32
CA ARG A 17 8.30 2.42 -15.71
C ARG A 17 9.41 2.01 -16.64
N PHE A 18 9.02 1.42 -17.78
CA PHE A 18 9.93 1.05 -18.85
C PHE A 18 9.72 1.99 -20.04
N ASN A 19 10.81 2.50 -20.57
CA ASN A 19 10.83 3.31 -21.77
C ASN A 19 10.91 2.42 -23.01
N LYS A 20 10.53 2.97 -24.16
CA LYS A 20 10.57 2.26 -25.45
C LYS A 20 11.99 1.87 -25.89
N ASP A 21 13.00 2.54 -25.33
CA ASP A 21 14.42 2.28 -25.58
C ASP A 21 15.02 1.19 -24.67
N GLY A 22 14.21 0.59 -23.79
CA GLY A 22 14.65 -0.45 -22.84
C GLY A 22 15.21 0.10 -21.53
N SER A 23 15.36 1.42 -21.37
CA SER A 23 15.69 2.02 -20.08
C SER A 23 14.51 1.95 -19.10
N HIS A 24 14.77 2.06 -17.80
CA HIS A 24 13.73 2.12 -16.77
C HIS A 24 13.95 3.29 -15.81
N TYR A 25 12.85 3.82 -15.28
CA TYR A 25 12.86 4.83 -14.23
C TYR A 25 11.78 4.52 -13.20
N PHE A 26 11.87 5.14 -12.03
CA PHE A 26 10.86 5.02 -10.98
C PHE A 26 10.05 6.31 -10.89
N GLU A 27 8.76 6.21 -11.17
CA GLU A 27 7.77 7.26 -10.94
C GLU A 27 7.36 7.22 -9.47
N LYS A 28 7.69 8.27 -8.71
CA LYS A 28 7.40 8.33 -7.27
C LYS A 28 6.19 9.23 -7.01
N HIS A 29 5.19 8.70 -6.32
CA HIS A 29 4.08 9.46 -5.76
C HIS A 29 4.29 9.62 -4.26
N LYS A 30 4.01 10.82 -3.74
CA LYS A 30 4.11 11.12 -2.32
C LYS A 30 2.92 11.97 -1.91
N LEU A 31 2.12 11.44 -1.00
CA LEU A 31 0.98 12.12 -0.42
C LEU A 31 1.27 12.38 1.06
N PHE A 32 0.98 13.60 1.51
CA PHE A 32 0.96 13.95 2.93
C PHE A 32 -0.49 14.08 3.36
N LEU A 33 -0.85 13.40 4.42
CA LEU A 33 -2.19 13.45 4.98
C LEU A 33 -2.09 13.96 6.42
N TYR A 34 -2.78 15.05 6.70
CA TYR A 34 -2.82 15.68 8.01
C TYR A 34 -4.11 15.30 8.73
N LYS A 35 -4.11 15.48 10.06
CA LYS A 35 -5.17 15.00 10.96
C LYS A 35 -6.56 15.52 10.56
N GLU A 36 -6.66 16.76 10.10
CA GLU A 36 -7.90 17.40 9.67
C GLU A 36 -8.58 16.70 8.48
N ASP A 37 -7.82 15.93 7.69
CA ASP A 37 -8.30 15.28 6.48
C ASP A 37 -8.47 13.76 6.63
N PHE A 38 -8.17 13.17 7.79
CA PHE A 38 -8.19 11.72 7.99
C PHE A 38 -9.56 11.10 7.70
N ASP A 39 -10.61 11.64 8.33
CA ASP A 39 -11.96 11.08 8.21
C ASP A 39 -12.47 11.23 6.77
N LYS A 40 -12.30 12.42 6.19
CA LYS A 40 -12.71 12.70 4.81
C LYS A 40 -11.99 11.82 3.79
N PHE A 41 -10.70 11.58 3.99
CA PHE A 41 -9.91 10.72 3.12
C PHE A 41 -10.31 9.25 3.27
N ALA A 42 -10.54 8.78 4.50
CA ALA A 42 -10.98 7.41 4.76
C ALA A 42 -12.34 7.13 4.13
N ASP A 43 -13.30 8.03 4.30
CA ASP A 43 -14.65 7.91 3.72
C ASP A 43 -14.59 7.88 2.18
N GLY A 44 -13.87 8.83 1.57
CA GLY A 44 -13.74 8.89 0.11
C GLY A 44 -13.01 7.67 -0.48
N LEU A 45 -12.00 7.16 0.23
CA LEU A 45 -11.32 5.93 -0.16
C LEU A 45 -12.26 4.72 -0.05
N HIS A 46 -13.03 4.64 1.03
CA HIS A 46 -13.98 3.56 1.26
C HIS A 46 -15.06 3.52 0.18
N GLU A 47 -15.72 4.65 -0.09
CA GLU A 47 -16.73 4.79 -1.15
C GLU A 47 -16.16 4.39 -2.53
N THR A 48 -14.93 4.85 -2.84
CA THR A 48 -14.27 4.49 -4.11
C THR A 48 -14.04 2.98 -4.21
N VAL A 49 -13.59 2.34 -3.12
CA VAL A 49 -13.35 0.90 -3.07
C VAL A 49 -14.66 0.11 -3.17
N GLU A 50 -15.72 0.55 -2.49
CA GLU A 50 -17.04 -0.07 -2.60
C GLU A 50 -17.58 0.01 -4.02
N TYR A 51 -17.53 1.20 -4.64
CA TYR A 51 -17.92 1.37 -6.02
C TYR A 51 -17.16 0.43 -6.96
N ILE A 52 -15.85 0.27 -6.78
CA ILE A 52 -15.05 -0.69 -7.57
C ILE A 52 -15.55 -2.11 -7.34
N LYS A 53 -15.77 -2.55 -6.09
CA LYS A 53 -16.24 -3.91 -5.79
C LYS A 53 -17.60 -4.22 -6.40
N GLU A 54 -18.52 -3.26 -6.42
CA GLU A 54 -19.86 -3.43 -6.97
C GLU A 54 -19.87 -3.49 -8.51
N ASN A 55 -18.98 -2.74 -9.16
CA ASN A 55 -19.00 -2.56 -10.62
C ASN A 55 -17.94 -3.41 -11.35
N GLN A 56 -16.94 -3.90 -10.63
CA GLN A 56 -15.97 -4.84 -11.18
C GLN A 56 -16.61 -6.22 -11.19
N GLN A 57 -16.75 -6.82 -12.39
CA GLN A 57 -17.17 -8.22 -12.51
C GLN A 57 -16.26 -9.06 -11.59
N PRO A 58 -16.80 -10.07 -10.88
CA PRO A 58 -15.99 -10.95 -10.06
C PRO A 58 -14.89 -11.49 -10.96
N LEU A 59 -13.65 -11.06 -10.71
CA LEU A 59 -12.49 -11.74 -11.22
C LEU A 59 -12.63 -13.17 -10.69
N ASP A 60 -12.61 -14.15 -11.60
CA ASP A 60 -12.53 -15.55 -11.20
C ASP A 60 -11.52 -15.65 -10.05
N PRO A 61 -11.89 -16.29 -8.93
CA PRO A 61 -11.01 -16.34 -7.77
C PRO A 61 -9.64 -16.83 -8.25
N PRO A 62 -8.53 -16.20 -7.79
CA PRO A 62 -7.21 -16.75 -8.08
C PRO A 62 -7.23 -18.20 -7.62
N GLU A 63 -7.04 -19.14 -8.54
CA GLU A 63 -6.90 -20.54 -8.17
C GLU A 63 -5.80 -20.63 -7.11
N ASN A 64 -6.20 -21.07 -5.92
CA ASN A 64 -5.38 -21.41 -4.76
C ASN A 64 -4.90 -20.25 -3.87
N TYR A 65 -5.78 -19.81 -2.97
CA TYR A 65 -5.43 -19.88 -1.55
C TYR A 65 -6.54 -20.67 -0.84
N SER A 66 -6.26 -21.95 -0.60
CA SER A 66 -7.06 -22.81 0.24
C SER A 66 -7.15 -22.22 1.64
N GLU A 67 -8.33 -21.69 1.98
CA GLU A 67 -8.74 -21.43 3.35
C GLU A 67 -9.03 -22.78 4.03
N SER A 68 -8.05 -23.31 4.75
CA SER A 68 -8.31 -24.23 5.85
C SER A 68 -8.20 -23.42 7.13
N GLY A 69 -9.35 -23.05 7.68
CA GLY A 69 -9.41 -22.40 8.99
C GLY A 69 -8.92 -23.36 10.08
N GLU A 70 -8.08 -22.85 10.96
CA GLU A 70 -8.11 -23.10 12.39
C GLU A 70 -7.31 -22.00 13.09
N SER A 71 -7.92 -21.43 14.12
CA SER A 71 -7.35 -20.44 15.04
C SER A 71 -6.05 -20.94 15.67
N GLU A 72 -4.98 -20.14 15.66
CA GLU A 72 -4.09 -19.95 16.80
C GLU A 72 -3.07 -18.82 16.56
N GLU A 73 -2.73 -18.13 17.64
CA GLU A 73 -1.83 -16.98 17.72
C GLU A 73 -0.46 -17.24 17.07
N SER A 74 -0.01 -16.35 16.18
CA SER A 74 1.41 -16.03 16.07
C SER A 74 1.60 -14.64 15.44
N ASN A 75 2.29 -13.78 16.18
CA ASN A 75 2.80 -12.49 15.72
C ASN A 75 3.86 -12.73 14.65
N GLU A 76 3.45 -12.84 13.39
CA GLU A 76 4.39 -12.80 12.26
C GLU A 76 3.99 -11.67 11.33
N PHE A 77 4.08 -10.44 11.86
CA PHE A 77 4.41 -9.32 10.98
C PHE A 77 5.75 -9.68 10.33
N THR A 78 5.79 -9.74 9.01
CA THR A 78 7.03 -9.87 8.25
C THR A 78 7.96 -8.74 8.68
N ASN A 79 8.94 -9.06 9.53
CA ASN A 79 9.99 -8.13 9.89
C ASN A 79 10.84 -7.95 8.63
N VAL A 80 10.56 -6.89 7.88
CA VAL A 80 11.37 -6.49 6.74
C VAL A 80 12.65 -5.91 7.32
N ASP A 81 13.69 -6.73 7.48
CA ASP A 81 15.01 -6.27 7.89
C ASP A 81 15.67 -5.51 6.73
N PHE A 82 15.83 -4.20 6.90
CA PHE A 82 16.38 -3.28 5.90
C PHE A 82 17.92 -3.29 5.83
N GLU A 83 18.59 -4.21 6.55
CA GLU A 83 20.05 -4.37 6.53
C GLU A 83 20.55 -5.03 5.24
N ASP A 84 19.70 -5.75 4.50
CA ASP A 84 20.07 -6.46 3.27
C ASP A 84 20.22 -5.53 2.03
N LEU A 85 20.00 -4.22 2.19
CA LEU A 85 20.10 -3.23 1.12
C LEU A 85 21.44 -2.49 1.06
N GLU A 86 22.36 -2.71 2.00
CA GLU A 86 23.65 -2.02 2.04
C GLU A 86 24.84 -2.78 1.43
N ASP A 87 24.62 -3.90 0.75
CA ASP A 87 25.69 -4.59 0.02
C ASP A 87 25.49 -4.58 -1.50
N LYS A 88 26.11 -3.58 -2.14
CA LYS A 88 27.05 -3.75 -3.26
C LYS A 88 27.57 -2.39 -3.77
N ASN A 89 28.88 -2.20 -3.58
CA ASN A 89 29.82 -1.32 -4.28
C ASN A 89 29.29 -0.56 -5.51
#